data_AF-A0A6N8UTG3-F1
#
_entry.id   AF-A0A6N8UTG3-F1
#
_cell.length_a   1.000
_cell.length_b   1.000
_cell.length_c   1.000
_cell.angle_alpha   90.00
_cell.angle_beta   90.00
_cell.angle_gamma   90.00
#
_symmetry.space_group_name_H-M   'P 1'
#
loop_
_entity.id
_entity.type
_entity.pdbx_description
1 polymer ?
#
loop_
_entity_poly.entity_id
_entity_poly.type
_entity_poly.pdbx_seq_one_letter_code
_entity_poly.pdbx_strand_id
1 'polypeptide(L)'
;ATYHADARPWMVPCDVALPCATQNEIDTSDARRLIEGGVTAVCEGANMPTELDAVSLLTDSGVMFGPAKAANAGGVAVSGLEMSQNSARLSWTLADMERQLEQIMSDIHGRCVEFGREDSDSIDYVAGANIAGFRKVAEAMLAFGVV
;
A
#
# COMPACT_ATOMS: atom_id res chain seq x y z
N ALA A 1 5.32 28.58 -6.65
CA ALA A 1 5.08 27.27 -7.28
C ALA A 1 5.35 27.39 -8.78
N THR A 2 6.00 26.40 -9.37
CA THR A 2 6.29 26.33 -10.81
C THR A 2 5.51 25.18 -11.43
N TYR A 3 4.98 25.37 -12.64
CA TYR A 3 4.35 24.32 -13.41
C TYR A 3 5.36 23.72 -14.40
N HIS A 4 5.38 22.39 -14.51
CA HIS A 4 6.24 21.65 -15.41
C HIS A 4 5.35 20.82 -16.34
N ALA A 5 5.24 21.24 -17.60
CA ALA A 5 4.44 20.53 -18.60
C ALA A 5 5.10 19.19 -18.97
N ASP A 6 4.27 18.16 -19.17
CA ASP A 6 4.68 16.81 -19.63
C ASP A 6 5.78 16.13 -18.78
N ALA A 7 5.89 16.52 -17.50
CA ALA A 7 6.88 16.00 -16.58
C ALA A 7 6.24 15.16 -15.46
N ARG A 8 6.91 14.09 -15.07
CA ARG A 8 6.62 13.32 -13.85
C ARG A 8 7.41 13.88 -12.67
N PRO A 9 6.89 13.82 -11.43
CA PRO A 9 7.54 14.42 -10.26
C PRO A 9 8.77 13.66 -9.76
N TRP A 10 9.04 12.45 -10.27
CA TRP A 10 10.05 11.50 -9.76
C TRP A 10 11.51 11.96 -9.91
N MET A 11 11.74 13.10 -10.58
CA MET A 11 13.05 13.76 -10.64
C MET A 11 13.37 14.64 -9.42
N VAL A 12 12.40 14.86 -8.54
CA VAL A 12 12.58 15.68 -7.33
C VAL A 12 13.08 14.78 -6.19
N PRO A 13 14.25 15.06 -5.59
CA PRO A 13 14.73 14.32 -4.42
C PRO A 13 13.71 14.36 -3.27
N CYS A 14 13.47 13.21 -2.66
CA CYS A 14 12.51 13.06 -1.56
C CYS A 14 12.85 11.83 -0.72
N ASP A 15 12.47 11.85 0.55
CA ASP A 15 12.62 10.69 1.43
C ASP A 15 11.52 9.64 1.21
N VAL A 16 10.32 10.09 0.81
CA VAL A 16 9.13 9.25 0.60
C VAL A 16 8.41 9.63 -0.68
N ALA A 17 8.11 8.64 -1.52
CA ALA A 17 7.31 8.79 -2.74
C ALA A 17 5.94 8.12 -2.62
N LEU A 18 4.88 8.84 -3.02
CA LEU A 18 3.49 8.39 -2.96
C LEU A 18 2.85 8.45 -4.36
N PRO A 19 3.02 7.41 -5.19
CA PRO A 19 2.38 7.35 -6.50
C PRO A 19 0.87 7.09 -6.38
N CYS A 20 0.09 8.08 -6.80
CA CYS A 20 -1.35 8.17 -6.56
C CYS A 20 -2.17 8.52 -7.82
N ALA A 21 -1.59 8.49 -9.03
CA ALA A 21 -2.31 8.93 -10.22
C ALA A 21 -2.92 7.78 -11.03
N THR A 22 -2.09 6.95 -11.66
CA THR A 22 -2.53 5.89 -12.58
C THR A 22 -1.63 4.67 -12.49
N GLN A 23 -2.07 3.54 -13.05
CA GLN A 23 -1.22 2.37 -13.24
C GLN A 23 0.02 2.70 -14.09
N ASN A 24 1.15 2.05 -13.79
CA ASN A 24 2.43 2.22 -14.51
C ASN A 24 2.89 3.69 -14.68
N GLU A 25 2.74 4.51 -13.64
CA GLU A 25 3.24 5.88 -13.61
C GLU A 25 4.72 6.00 -13.17
N ILE A 26 5.26 4.98 -12.50
CA ILE A 26 6.69 4.85 -12.19
C ILE A 26 7.25 3.70 -13.02
N ASP A 27 8.13 4.04 -13.97
CA ASP A 27 8.95 3.08 -14.70
C ASP A 27 10.34 2.91 -14.07
N THR A 28 11.17 2.02 -14.64
CA THR A 28 12.52 1.76 -14.12
C THR A 28 13.42 3.01 -14.15
N SER A 29 13.20 3.93 -15.10
CA SER A 29 13.99 5.16 -15.19
C SER A 29 13.64 6.14 -14.07
N ASP A 30 12.36 6.22 -13.71
CA ASP A 30 11.86 6.99 -12.58
C ASP A 30 12.33 6.40 -11.25
N ALA A 31 12.28 5.07 -11.10
CA ALA A 31 12.79 4.38 -9.92
C ALA A 31 14.28 4.66 -9.67
N ARG A 32 15.12 4.66 -10.73
CA ARG A 32 16.55 5.05 -10.61
C ARG A 32 16.71 6.47 -10.09
N ARG A 33 15.92 7.42 -10.62
CA ARG A 33 15.96 8.82 -10.18
C ARG A 33 15.55 8.97 -8.73
N LEU A 34 14.54 8.23 -8.28
CA LEU A 34 14.12 8.22 -6.88
C LEU A 34 15.22 7.68 -5.97
N ILE A 35 15.88 6.58 -6.36
CA ILE A 35 17.00 6.00 -5.61
C ILE A 35 18.18 6.98 -5.55
N GLU A 36 18.56 7.58 -6.67
CA GLU A 36 19.60 8.62 -6.74
C GLU A 36 19.24 9.86 -5.91
N GLY A 37 17.94 10.15 -5.81
CA GLY A 37 17.35 11.22 -5.00
C GLY A 37 17.25 10.90 -3.50
N GLY A 38 17.67 9.71 -3.06
CA GLY A 38 17.70 9.33 -1.65
C GLY A 38 16.38 8.81 -1.08
N VAL A 39 15.47 8.31 -1.92
CA VAL A 39 14.20 7.74 -1.45
C VAL A 39 14.44 6.58 -0.49
N THR A 40 13.69 6.56 0.62
CA THR A 40 13.75 5.51 1.64
C THR A 40 12.49 4.65 1.65
N ALA A 41 11.36 5.21 1.20
CA ALA A 41 10.10 4.49 1.08
C ALA A 41 9.28 4.92 -0.15
N VAL A 42 8.62 3.95 -0.77
CA VAL A 42 7.58 4.17 -1.79
C VAL A 42 6.30 3.49 -1.32
N CYS A 43 5.20 4.23 -1.25
CA CYS A 43 3.90 3.71 -0.82
C CYS A 43 2.83 3.98 -1.88
N GLU A 44 2.30 2.93 -2.49
CA GLU A 44 1.38 3.05 -3.62
C GLU A 44 -0.03 3.49 -3.18
N GLY A 45 -0.48 4.66 -3.63
CA GLY A 45 -1.85 5.12 -3.47
C GLY A 45 -2.77 4.72 -4.63
N ALA A 46 -2.25 4.67 -5.85
CA ALA A 46 -2.99 4.16 -7.02
C ALA A 46 -2.95 2.62 -7.09
N ASN A 47 -3.72 2.04 -8.02
CA ASN A 47 -3.71 0.60 -8.26
C ASN A 47 -2.59 0.22 -9.24
N MET A 48 -1.54 -0.44 -8.74
CA MET A 48 -0.34 -0.84 -9.49
C MET A 48 0.34 0.32 -10.25
N PRO A 49 0.68 1.44 -9.58
CA PRO A 49 1.36 2.55 -10.22
C PRO A 49 2.80 2.25 -10.60
N THR A 50 3.46 1.29 -9.97
CA THR A 50 4.86 0.98 -10.23
C THR A 50 4.96 -0.23 -11.16
N GLU A 51 5.72 -0.11 -12.24
CA GLU A 51 6.01 -1.26 -13.10
C GLU A 51 6.79 -2.34 -12.33
N LEU A 52 6.59 -3.63 -12.66
CA LEU A 52 7.22 -4.74 -11.93
C LEU A 52 8.75 -4.62 -11.85
N ASP A 53 9.40 -4.27 -12.96
CA ASP A 53 10.85 -4.08 -13.01
C ASP A 53 11.31 -2.90 -12.14
N ALA A 54 10.47 -1.87 -11.99
CA ALA A 54 10.72 -0.74 -11.10
C ALA A 54 10.53 -1.12 -9.62
N VAL A 55 9.54 -1.96 -9.30
CA VAL A 55 9.36 -2.53 -7.96
C VAL A 55 10.60 -3.30 -7.54
N SER A 56 11.06 -4.25 -8.37
CA SER A 56 12.27 -5.03 -8.10
C SER A 56 13.48 -4.14 -7.89
N LEU A 57 13.66 -3.13 -8.74
CA LEU A 57 14.78 -2.19 -8.59
C LEU A 57 14.74 -1.44 -7.25
N LEU A 58 13.57 -0.96 -6.83
CA LEU A 58 13.40 -0.25 -5.56
C LEU A 58 13.70 -1.17 -4.38
N THR A 59 13.12 -2.38 -4.36
CA THR A 59 13.31 -3.34 -3.26
C THR A 59 14.75 -3.83 -3.17
N ASP A 60 15.38 -4.14 -4.31
CA ASP A 60 16.78 -4.59 -4.37
C ASP A 60 17.75 -3.49 -3.90
N SER A 61 17.35 -2.22 -4.01
CA SER A 61 18.10 -1.07 -3.51
C SER A 61 17.85 -0.76 -2.03
N GLY A 62 17.07 -1.60 -1.33
CA GLY A 62 16.74 -1.43 0.08
C GLY A 62 15.65 -0.38 0.37
N VAL A 63 14.92 0.06 -0.65
CA VAL A 63 13.78 0.98 -0.47
C VAL A 63 12.59 0.19 0.09
N MET A 64 11.99 0.70 1.17
CA MET A 64 10.77 0.10 1.72
C MET A 64 9.61 0.31 0.74
N PHE A 65 8.99 -0.79 0.29
CA PHE A 65 7.95 -0.72 -0.74
C PHE A 65 6.58 -1.13 -0.19
N GLY A 66 5.68 -0.18 0.04
CA GLY A 66 4.30 -0.41 0.48
C GLY A 66 3.37 -0.67 -0.71
N PRO A 67 2.90 -1.91 -0.94
CA PRO A 67 2.09 -2.26 -2.10
C PRO A 67 0.68 -1.67 -2.04
N ALA A 68 0.11 -1.35 -3.20
CA ALA A 68 -1.21 -0.72 -3.33
C ALA A 68 -2.30 -1.45 -2.53
N LYS A 69 -2.34 -2.79 -2.63
CA LYS A 69 -3.32 -3.65 -1.94
C LYS A 69 -3.36 -3.49 -0.41
N ALA A 70 -2.32 -2.94 0.19
CA ALA A 70 -2.24 -2.60 1.61
C ALA A 70 -2.32 -1.09 1.83
N ALA A 71 -1.49 -0.31 1.14
CA ALA A 71 -1.32 1.12 1.38
C ALA A 71 -2.59 1.94 1.04
N ASN A 72 -3.32 1.58 -0.03
CA ASN A 72 -4.52 2.29 -0.45
C ASN A 72 -5.84 1.67 0.07
N ALA A 73 -5.74 0.61 0.88
CA ALA A 73 -6.90 -0.14 1.39
C ALA A 73 -7.85 0.69 2.27
N GLY A 74 -7.40 1.86 2.75
CA GLY A 74 -8.20 2.78 3.54
C GLY A 74 -9.52 3.18 2.87
N GLY A 75 -9.56 3.36 1.55
CA GLY A 75 -10.82 3.68 0.85
C GLY A 75 -11.87 2.57 0.94
N VAL A 76 -11.43 1.31 0.79
CA VAL A 76 -12.30 0.14 0.95
C VAL A 76 -12.69 -0.05 2.42
N ALA A 77 -11.77 0.20 3.35
CA ALA A 77 -12.03 0.15 4.78
C ALA A 77 -13.15 1.13 5.19
N VAL A 78 -13.04 2.40 4.78
CA VAL A 78 -14.08 3.41 5.03
C VAL A 78 -15.41 3.03 4.40
N SER A 79 -15.41 2.41 3.21
CA SER A 79 -16.64 1.88 2.59
C SER A 79 -17.30 0.80 3.46
N GLY A 80 -16.53 -0.10 4.07
CA GLY A 80 -17.03 -1.09 5.02
C GLY A 80 -17.56 -0.48 6.33
N LEU A 81 -16.92 0.59 6.81
CA LEU A 81 -17.40 1.38 7.95
C LEU A 81 -18.72 2.08 7.63
N GLU A 82 -18.88 2.62 6.41
CA GLU A 82 -20.14 3.21 5.93
C GLU A 82 -21.27 2.17 5.91
N MET A 83 -21.00 0.95 5.39
CA MET A 83 -21.98 -0.14 5.44
C MET A 83 -22.41 -0.50 6.86
N SER A 84 -21.47 -0.47 7.82
CA SER A 84 -21.75 -0.74 9.24
C SER A 84 -22.63 0.35 9.86
N GLN A 85 -22.32 1.63 9.59
CA GLN A 85 -23.15 2.77 10.01
C GLN A 85 -24.58 2.66 9.47
N ASN A 86 -24.72 2.35 8.17
CA ASN A 86 -26.01 2.17 7.51
C ASN A 86 -26.82 1.02 8.13
N SER A 87 -26.18 -0.11 8.42
CA SER A 87 -26.84 -1.25 9.07
C SER A 87 -27.27 -0.93 10.50
N ALA A 88 -26.48 -0.16 11.24
CA ALA A 88 -26.78 0.26 12.62
C ALA A 88 -27.74 1.44 12.71
N ARG A 89 -27.97 2.16 11.59
CA ARG A 89 -28.72 3.43 11.53
C ARG A 89 -28.15 4.49 12.48
N LEU A 90 -26.82 4.53 12.60
CA LEU A 90 -26.08 5.49 13.41
C LEU A 90 -25.12 6.26 12.51
N SER A 91 -24.83 7.49 12.90
CA SER A 91 -23.78 8.30 12.30
C SER A 91 -22.67 8.50 13.33
N TRP A 92 -21.45 8.17 12.94
CA TRP A 92 -20.29 8.38 13.79
C TRP A 92 -19.73 9.78 13.65
N THR A 93 -19.00 10.24 14.68
CA THR A 93 -18.21 11.45 14.54
C THR A 93 -16.99 11.20 13.67
N LEU A 94 -16.41 12.27 13.10
CA LEU A 94 -15.15 12.19 12.36
C LEU A 94 -14.06 11.50 13.20
N ALA A 95 -13.93 11.88 14.48
CA ALA A 95 -12.94 11.32 15.38
C ALA A 95 -13.14 9.80 15.63
N ASP A 96 -14.38 9.32 15.66
CA ASP A 96 -14.66 7.88 15.80
C ASP A 96 -14.32 7.12 14.52
N MET A 97 -14.55 7.74 13.36
CA MET A 97 -14.20 7.18 12.05
C MET A 97 -12.68 7.13 11.87
N GLU A 98 -11.97 8.21 12.22
CA GLU A 98 -10.51 8.29 12.15
C GLU A 98 -9.84 7.23 13.01
N ARG A 99 -10.27 7.05 14.26
CA ARG A 99 -9.72 5.99 15.14
C ARG A 99 -9.94 4.59 14.57
N GLN A 100 -11.09 4.33 13.95
CA GLN A 100 -11.33 3.04 13.31
C GLN A 100 -10.48 2.83 12.07
N LEU A 101 -10.33 3.86 11.24
CA LEU A 101 -9.47 3.80 10.06
C LEU A 101 -8.00 3.59 10.47
N GLU A 102 -7.50 4.34 11.45
CA GLU A 102 -6.14 4.16 12.00
C GLU A 102 -5.93 2.74 12.48
N GLN A 103 -6.86 2.19 13.27
CA GLN A 103 -6.77 0.80 13.75
C GLN A 103 -6.73 -0.20 12.58
N ILE A 104 -7.58 -0.03 11.57
CA ILE A 104 -7.60 -0.92 10.39
C ILE A 104 -6.27 -0.84 9.64
N MET A 105 -5.72 0.36 9.42
CA MET A 105 -4.45 0.52 8.73
C MET A 105 -3.28 -0.04 9.55
N SER A 106 -3.28 0.13 10.88
CA SER A 106 -2.32 -0.50 11.79
C SER A 106 -2.40 -2.02 11.74
N ASP A 107 -3.60 -2.61 11.70
CA ASP A 107 -3.79 -4.05 11.58
C ASP A 107 -3.30 -4.59 10.23
N ILE A 108 -3.54 -3.83 9.13
CA ILE A 108 -3.05 -4.19 7.80
C ILE A 108 -1.51 -4.17 7.78
N HIS A 109 -0.90 -3.10 8.29
CA HIS A 109 0.55 -2.99 8.41
C HIS A 109 1.13 -4.12 9.26
N GLY A 110 0.57 -4.37 10.44
CA GLY A 110 1.00 -5.44 11.34
C GLY A 110 0.99 -6.82 10.68
N ARG A 111 -0.03 -7.13 9.89
CA ARG A 111 -0.07 -8.38 9.09
C ARG A 111 1.00 -8.42 8.01
N CYS A 112 1.26 -7.30 7.32
CA CYS A 112 2.33 -7.24 6.33
C CYS A 112 3.69 -7.49 6.97
N VAL A 113 3.94 -6.94 8.17
CA VAL A 113 5.16 -7.19 8.95
C VAL A 113 5.25 -8.65 9.40
N GLU A 114 4.17 -9.21 9.93
CA GLU A 114 4.14 -10.60 10.41
C GLU A 114 4.46 -11.61 9.30
N PHE A 115 3.82 -11.45 8.13
CA PHE A 115 3.96 -12.39 7.01
C PHE A 115 5.07 -12.05 6.03
N GLY A 116 5.61 -10.83 6.08
CA GLY A 116 6.66 -10.34 5.20
C GLY A 116 8.05 -10.29 5.83
N ARG A 117 8.19 -10.57 7.13
CA ARG A 117 9.48 -10.55 7.80
C ARG A 117 10.40 -11.65 7.26
N GLU A 118 11.60 -11.24 6.86
CA GLU A 118 12.68 -12.12 6.43
C GLU A 118 13.67 -12.43 7.58
N ASP A 119 14.52 -13.44 7.37
CA ASP A 119 15.60 -13.80 8.31
C ASP A 119 16.60 -12.65 8.56
N SER A 120 16.67 -11.70 7.63
CA SER A 120 17.57 -10.54 7.63
C SER A 120 17.09 -9.35 8.48
N ASP A 121 15.98 -9.49 9.22
CA ASP A 121 15.22 -8.41 9.88
C ASP A 121 14.69 -7.34 8.91
N SER A 122 14.75 -7.62 7.60
CA SER A 122 14.04 -6.84 6.58
C SER A 122 12.59 -7.32 6.43
N ILE A 123 11.76 -6.52 5.77
CA ILE A 123 10.33 -6.79 5.60
C ILE A 123 9.98 -6.66 4.11
N ASP A 124 9.62 -7.78 3.49
CA ASP A 124 8.97 -7.81 2.19
C ASP A 124 7.46 -7.59 2.38
N TYR A 125 7.06 -6.32 2.32
CA TYR A 125 5.65 -5.92 2.39
C TYR A 125 4.80 -6.45 1.23
N VAL A 126 5.39 -6.72 0.06
CA VAL A 126 4.68 -7.27 -1.11
C VAL A 126 4.28 -8.71 -0.82
N ALA A 127 5.23 -9.53 -0.36
CA ALA A 127 4.98 -10.90 0.08
C ALA A 127 4.02 -10.91 1.28
N GLY A 128 4.27 -10.09 2.30
CA GLY A 128 3.45 -10.03 3.50
C GLY A 128 1.97 -9.71 3.20
N ALA A 129 1.71 -8.70 2.36
CA ALA A 129 0.35 -8.35 1.97
C ALA A 129 -0.34 -9.46 1.16
N ASN A 130 0.38 -10.13 0.26
CA ASN A 130 -0.14 -11.25 -0.53
C ASN A 130 -0.48 -12.46 0.35
N ILE A 131 0.44 -12.88 1.21
CA ILE A 131 0.26 -14.04 2.08
C ILE A 131 -0.88 -13.79 3.07
N ALA A 132 -0.91 -12.62 3.72
CA ALA A 132 -1.96 -12.26 4.66
C ALA A 132 -3.35 -12.26 4.01
N GLY A 133 -3.47 -11.62 2.84
CA GLY A 133 -4.73 -11.56 2.09
C GLY A 133 -5.20 -12.94 1.63
N PHE A 134 -4.30 -13.71 1.03
CA PHE A 134 -4.60 -15.05 0.53
C PHE A 134 -5.02 -16.00 1.66
N ARG A 135 -4.26 -16.05 2.76
CA ARG A 135 -4.52 -16.94 3.89
C ARG A 135 -5.92 -16.75 4.47
N LYS A 136 -6.33 -15.49 4.68
CA LYS A 136 -7.67 -15.17 5.20
C LYS A 136 -8.79 -15.70 4.30
N VAL A 137 -8.64 -15.56 2.98
CA VAL A 137 -9.63 -16.06 2.02
C VAL A 137 -9.61 -17.59 1.96
N ALA A 138 -8.43 -18.20 1.91
CA ALA A 138 -8.27 -19.65 1.85
C ALA A 138 -8.85 -20.35 3.09
N GLU A 139 -8.59 -19.82 4.30
CA GLU A 139 -9.15 -20.34 5.54
C GLU A 139 -10.68 -20.27 5.55
N ALA A 140 -11.26 -19.17 5.05
CA ALA A 140 -12.71 -19.05 4.90
C ALA A 140 -13.24 -20.09 3.90
N MET A 141 -12.64 -20.22 2.71
CA MET A 141 -13.06 -21.21 1.71
C MET A 141 -13.01 -22.63 2.26
N LEU A 142 -11.96 -23.00 3.01
CA LEU A 142 -11.86 -24.30 3.66
C LEU A 142 -12.96 -24.53 4.71
N ALA A 143 -13.32 -23.49 5.47
CA ALA A 143 -14.37 -23.57 6.49
C ALA A 143 -15.78 -23.73 5.89
N PHE A 144 -16.06 -23.10 4.75
CA PHE A 144 -17.34 -23.20 4.04
C PHE A 144 -17.47 -24.46 3.16
N GLY A 145 -16.37 -25.17 2.92
CA GLY A 145 -16.34 -26.38 2.11
C GLY A 145 -16.48 -26.11 0.61
N VAL A 146 -16.82 -27.14 -0.17
CA VAL A 146 -17.04 -27.02 -1.61
C VAL A 146 -18.46 -26.48 -1.84
N VAL A 147 -18.56 -25.24 -2.31
CA VAL A 147 -19.80 -24.52 -2.65
C VAL A 147 -19.84 -24.12 -4.11
#